data_AF-A0A850NKN0-F1
#
_entry.id   AF-A0A850NKN0-F1
#
_cell.length_a   1.000
_cell.length_b   1.000
_cell.length_c   1.000
_cell.angle_alpha   90.00
_cell.angle_beta   90.00
_cell.angle_gamma   90.00
#
_symmetry.space_group_name_H-M   'P 1'
#
loop_
_entity.id
_entity.type
_entity.pdbx_description
1 polymer ?
#
loop_
_entity_poly.entity_id
_entity_poly.type
_entity_poly.pdbx_seq_one_letter_code
_entity_poly.pdbx_strand_id
1 'polypeptide(L)'
;MKNDNRIALVTGANKGIGLETARQLAQAGIHVLVGARDPGRGSAAVAELSETGLQSQFVRLDLADHGSIAAAAEAIAAEHGRLDILINNAGILDAEDGPPSSGSPEAARRIMDTNFVGTLAVTQAMLPLLRQSPAGRIVNLSSSLGSLTLNGDPSSTYYAVRLIGYNASKAALNMLTVTLAEELRGTSVVVNSVSPGFVKTDLNGNTGIMTPEEGARLPVKYALLGEDAVSGSFVEPDGNTPW
;
A
#
# COMPACT_ATOMS: atom_id res chain seq x y z
N MET A 1 -17.22 26.08 -1.95
CA MET A 1 -16.83 24.84 -2.65
C MET A 1 -15.31 24.76 -2.57
N LYS A 2 -14.76 24.00 -1.62
CA LYS A 2 -13.30 23.82 -1.52
C LYS A 2 -12.87 22.86 -2.64
N ASN A 3 -12.35 23.40 -3.73
CA ASN A 3 -11.53 22.62 -4.66
C ASN A 3 -10.19 22.33 -3.95
N ASP A 4 -10.19 21.39 -3.01
CA ASP A 4 -8.97 20.80 -2.46
C ASP A 4 -8.55 19.68 -3.41
N ASN A 5 -7.75 20.04 -4.42
CA ASN A 5 -7.14 19.11 -5.37
C ASN A 5 -6.15 18.21 -4.61
N ARG A 6 -6.66 17.23 -3.86
CA ARG A 6 -5.85 16.29 -3.08
C ARG A 6 -5.06 15.39 -4.03
N ILE A 7 -3.85 15.04 -3.60
CA ILE A 7 -2.91 14.28 -4.42
C ILE A 7 -2.59 12.97 -3.72
N ALA A 8 -2.76 11.86 -4.43
CA ALA A 8 -2.46 10.52 -3.92
C ALA A 8 -1.34 9.86 -4.70
N LEU A 9 -0.37 9.27 -4.02
CA LEU A 9 0.58 8.34 -4.61
C LEU A 9 0.15 6.91 -4.28
N VAL A 10 -0.06 6.09 -5.31
CA VAL A 10 -0.32 4.66 -5.14
C VAL A 10 0.85 3.86 -5.70
N THR A 11 1.56 3.12 -4.85
CA THR A 11 2.69 2.30 -5.29
C THR A 11 2.20 0.98 -5.90
N GLY A 12 2.85 0.51 -6.96
CA GLY A 12 2.43 -0.72 -7.66
C GLY A 12 1.07 -0.59 -8.33
N ALA A 13 0.74 0.61 -8.81
CA ALA A 13 -0.59 0.97 -9.33
C ALA A 13 -0.80 0.64 -10.82
N ASN A 14 0.05 -0.17 -11.42
CA ASN A 14 -0.09 -0.55 -12.84
C ASN A 14 -1.01 -1.77 -13.05
N LYS A 15 -1.48 -2.44 -12.00
CA LYS A 15 -2.41 -3.58 -12.06
C LYS A 15 -3.02 -3.93 -10.69
N GLY A 16 -3.96 -4.88 -10.68
CA GLY A 16 -4.50 -5.49 -9.47
C GLY A 16 -5.15 -4.48 -8.52
N ILE A 17 -4.99 -4.69 -7.21
CA ILE A 17 -5.56 -3.82 -6.17
C ILE A 17 -5.04 -2.38 -6.29
N GLY A 18 -3.78 -2.19 -6.68
CA GLY A 18 -3.18 -0.85 -6.81
C GLY A 18 -3.85 -0.02 -7.90
N LEU A 19 -4.04 -0.59 -9.09
CA LEU A 19 -4.72 0.10 -10.20
C LEU A 19 -6.17 0.42 -9.84
N GLU A 20 -6.86 -0.53 -9.20
CA GLU A 20 -8.24 -0.30 -8.80
C GLU A 20 -8.37 0.73 -7.65
N THR A 21 -7.42 0.74 -6.73
CA THR A 21 -7.34 1.79 -5.70
C THR A 21 -7.12 3.15 -6.35
N ALA A 22 -6.23 3.25 -7.34
CA ALA A 22 -6.01 4.46 -8.10
C ALA A 22 -7.30 4.91 -8.83
N ARG A 23 -8.03 3.98 -9.45
CA ARG A 23 -9.31 4.25 -10.10
C ARG A 23 -10.34 4.83 -9.13
N GLN A 24 -10.57 4.17 -8.00
CA GLN A 24 -11.58 4.60 -7.03
C GLN A 24 -11.22 5.94 -6.36
N LEU A 25 -9.93 6.18 -6.09
CA LEU A 25 -9.48 7.49 -5.60
C LEU A 25 -9.71 8.59 -6.65
N ALA A 26 -9.38 8.32 -7.92
CA ALA A 26 -9.60 9.29 -8.99
C ALA A 26 -11.09 9.57 -9.24
N GLN A 27 -11.95 8.54 -9.13
CA GLN A 27 -13.41 8.70 -9.15
C GLN A 27 -13.94 9.56 -8.00
N ALA A 28 -13.25 9.56 -6.86
CA ALA A 28 -13.53 10.44 -5.73
C ALA A 28 -12.94 11.87 -5.91
N GLY A 29 -12.44 12.21 -7.10
CA GLY A 29 -11.91 13.53 -7.43
C GLY A 29 -10.48 13.79 -6.95
N ILE A 30 -9.73 12.75 -6.59
CA ILE A 30 -8.32 12.85 -6.20
C ILE A 30 -7.44 12.83 -7.46
N HIS A 31 -6.40 13.67 -7.53
CA HIS A 31 -5.37 13.52 -8.56
C HIS A 31 -4.42 12.38 -8.17
N VAL A 32 -4.35 11.33 -8.99
CA VAL A 32 -3.62 10.11 -8.62
C VAL A 32 -2.31 9.94 -9.39
N LEU A 33 -1.22 9.88 -8.64
CA LEU A 33 0.10 9.50 -9.09
C LEU A 33 0.20 7.96 -9.11
N VAL A 34 0.23 7.40 -10.31
CA VAL A 34 0.38 5.96 -10.58
C VAL A 34 1.85 5.60 -10.47
N GLY A 35 2.25 5.12 -9.29
CA GLY A 35 3.59 4.64 -9.01
C GLY A 35 3.81 3.24 -9.60
N ALA A 36 4.75 3.10 -10.55
CA ALA A 36 5.13 1.80 -11.08
C ALA A 36 6.60 1.75 -11.51
N ARG A 37 7.22 0.56 -11.38
CA ARG A 37 8.63 0.37 -11.76
C ARG A 37 8.86 0.35 -13.27
N ASP A 38 7.88 -0.16 -14.02
CA ASP A 38 7.93 -0.32 -15.47
C ASP A 38 7.21 0.86 -16.15
N PRO A 39 7.92 1.70 -16.93
CA PRO A 39 7.31 2.86 -17.57
C PRO A 39 6.19 2.52 -18.56
N GLY A 40 6.31 1.41 -19.29
CA GLY A 40 5.30 1.00 -20.26
C GLY A 40 3.98 0.62 -19.60
N ARG A 41 4.04 -0.22 -18.55
CA ARG A 41 2.87 -0.62 -17.77
C ARG A 41 2.28 0.54 -16.97
N GLY A 42 3.11 1.41 -16.42
CA GLY A 42 2.66 2.61 -15.72
C GLY A 42 1.91 3.58 -16.65
N SER A 43 2.46 3.83 -17.85
CA SER A 43 1.82 4.70 -18.85
C SER A 43 0.52 4.09 -19.39
N ALA A 44 0.48 2.78 -19.60
CA ALA A 44 -0.74 2.08 -20.01
C ALA A 44 -1.86 2.20 -18.96
N ALA A 45 -1.53 2.06 -17.67
CA ALA A 45 -2.48 2.24 -16.58
C ALA A 45 -3.02 3.69 -16.52
N VAL A 46 -2.17 4.69 -16.72
CA VAL A 46 -2.62 6.10 -16.78
C VAL A 46 -3.53 6.34 -18.00
N ALA A 47 -3.22 5.75 -19.15
CA ALA A 47 -4.06 5.84 -20.33
C ALA A 47 -5.46 5.22 -20.08
N GLU A 48 -5.52 4.04 -19.47
CA GLU A 48 -6.76 3.36 -19.09
C GLU A 48 -7.64 4.22 -18.16
N LEU A 49 -7.04 4.87 -17.15
CA LEU A 49 -7.77 5.79 -16.28
C LEU A 49 -8.23 7.04 -17.04
N SER A 50 -7.37 7.58 -17.91
CA SER A 50 -7.66 8.79 -18.68
C SER A 50 -8.79 8.61 -19.70
N GLU A 51 -8.94 7.41 -20.28
CA GLU A 51 -10.07 7.06 -21.17
C GLU A 51 -11.44 7.23 -20.47
N THR A 52 -11.46 7.10 -19.15
CA THR A 52 -12.65 7.32 -18.31
C THR A 52 -12.77 8.74 -17.74
N GLY A 53 -11.90 9.66 -18.18
CA GLY A 53 -11.86 11.05 -17.74
C GLY A 53 -11.24 11.27 -16.35
N LEU A 54 -10.59 10.25 -15.78
CA LEU A 54 -10.02 10.30 -14.45
C LEU A 54 -8.63 10.95 -14.46
N GLN A 55 -8.38 11.80 -13.46
CA GLN A 55 -7.12 12.55 -13.34
C GLN A 55 -6.02 11.65 -12.77
N SER A 56 -5.02 11.30 -13.60
CA SER A 56 -3.88 10.52 -13.17
C SER A 56 -2.59 10.88 -13.91
N GLN A 57 -1.46 10.59 -13.28
CA GLN A 57 -0.11 10.84 -13.81
C GLN A 57 0.81 9.68 -13.47
N PHE A 58 1.72 9.32 -14.37
CA PHE A 58 2.69 8.27 -14.14
C PHE A 58 3.88 8.79 -13.33
N VAL A 59 4.30 8.03 -12.31
CA VAL A 59 5.55 8.26 -11.57
C VAL A 59 6.35 6.96 -11.56
N ARG A 60 7.58 6.99 -12.09
CA ARG A 60 8.49 5.85 -12.00
C ARG A 60 8.89 5.64 -10.54
N LEU A 61 8.57 4.47 -9.99
CA LEU A 61 8.86 4.13 -8.61
C LEU A 61 9.10 2.63 -8.48
N ASP A 62 10.35 2.24 -8.20
CA ASP A 62 10.75 0.87 -7.89
C ASP A 62 11.20 0.79 -6.43
N LEU A 63 10.50 -0.01 -5.63
CA LEU A 63 10.76 -0.16 -4.21
C LEU A 63 12.13 -0.80 -3.92
N ALA A 64 12.74 -1.48 -4.89
CA ALA A 64 14.07 -2.05 -4.76
C ALA A 64 15.21 -1.09 -5.20
N ASP A 65 14.87 0.10 -5.72
CA ASP A 65 15.83 1.10 -6.18
C ASP A 65 15.63 2.43 -5.44
N HIS A 66 16.47 2.67 -4.42
CA HIS A 66 16.44 3.89 -3.62
C HIS A 66 16.65 5.17 -4.46
N GLY A 67 17.39 5.09 -5.56
CA GLY A 67 17.56 6.21 -6.49
C GLY A 67 16.24 6.58 -7.17
N SER A 68 15.44 5.58 -7.54
CA SER A 68 14.11 5.81 -8.10
C SER A 68 13.15 6.44 -7.08
N ILE A 69 13.23 6.04 -5.81
CA ILE A 69 12.40 6.56 -4.73
C ILE A 69 12.72 8.04 -4.46
N ALA A 70 14.00 8.38 -4.37
CA ALA A 70 14.45 9.76 -4.19
C ALA A 70 14.01 10.65 -5.35
N ALA A 71 14.25 10.20 -6.59
CA ALA A 71 13.85 10.93 -7.79
C ALA A 71 12.32 11.15 -7.88
N ALA A 72 11.52 10.14 -7.47
CA ALA A 72 10.07 10.28 -7.40
C ALA A 72 9.65 11.35 -6.37
N ALA A 73 10.25 11.35 -5.18
CA ALA A 73 9.95 12.34 -4.15
C ALA A 73 10.32 13.77 -4.60
N GLU A 74 11.49 13.93 -5.23
CA GLU A 74 11.93 15.21 -5.80
C GLU A 74 10.97 15.72 -6.90
N ALA A 75 10.54 14.83 -7.81
CA ALA A 75 9.60 15.18 -8.85
C ALA A 75 8.24 15.62 -8.29
N ILE A 76 7.69 14.87 -7.31
CA ILE A 76 6.43 15.22 -6.65
C ILE A 76 6.55 16.54 -5.89
N ALA A 77 7.68 16.76 -5.21
CA ALA A 77 7.95 18.02 -4.52
C ALA A 77 7.98 19.20 -5.49
N ALA A 78 8.69 19.06 -6.62
CA ALA A 78 8.83 20.12 -7.62
C ALA A 78 7.50 20.46 -8.31
N GLU A 79 6.69 19.45 -8.63
CA GLU A 79 5.45 19.64 -9.40
C GLU A 79 4.26 20.02 -8.52
N HIS A 80 4.15 19.44 -7.33
CA HIS A 80 2.97 19.54 -6.49
C HIS A 80 3.21 20.21 -5.12
N GLY A 81 4.45 20.21 -4.64
CA GLY A 81 4.83 20.81 -3.35
C GLY A 81 4.32 20.08 -2.09
N ARG A 82 3.42 19.10 -2.25
CA ARG A 82 2.85 18.30 -1.15
C ARG A 82 2.38 16.93 -1.65
N LEU A 83 2.05 16.06 -0.70
CA LEU A 83 1.32 14.82 -0.93
C LEU A 83 0.23 14.70 0.13
N ASP A 84 -0.99 14.32 -0.23
CA ASP A 84 -2.10 14.21 0.73
C ASP A 84 -2.34 12.76 1.14
N ILE A 85 -2.12 11.81 0.22
CA ILE A 85 -2.39 10.40 0.42
C ILE A 85 -1.21 9.57 -0.09
N LEU A 86 -0.73 8.63 0.71
CA LEU A 86 0.23 7.60 0.31
C LEU A 86 -0.41 6.23 0.50
N ILE A 87 -0.56 5.48 -0.58
CA ILE A 87 -0.97 4.08 -0.57
C ILE A 87 0.26 3.21 -0.85
N ASN A 88 0.82 2.63 0.20
CA ASN A 88 1.88 1.62 0.09
C ASN A 88 1.26 0.27 -0.28
N ASN A 89 0.96 0.08 -1.56
CA ASN A 89 0.34 -1.12 -2.12
C ASN A 89 1.35 -2.13 -2.71
N ALA A 90 2.45 -1.64 -3.27
CA ALA A 90 3.44 -2.50 -3.92
C ALA A 90 3.96 -3.60 -2.97
N GLY A 91 4.01 -4.82 -3.49
CA GLY A 91 4.55 -5.97 -2.79
C GLY A 91 4.64 -7.18 -3.70
N ILE A 92 5.43 -8.16 -3.26
CA ILE A 92 5.68 -9.40 -3.98
C ILE A 92 5.42 -10.62 -3.10
N LEU A 93 5.17 -11.73 -3.79
CA LEU A 93 5.35 -13.09 -3.32
C LEU A 93 6.52 -13.69 -4.10
N ASP A 94 7.13 -14.71 -3.54
CA ASP A 94 8.20 -15.46 -4.18
C ASP A 94 7.83 -16.94 -4.23
N ALA A 95 8.05 -17.59 -5.36
CA ALA A 95 7.67 -18.98 -5.56
C ALA A 95 8.52 -19.95 -4.72
N GLU A 96 9.69 -19.51 -4.27
CA GLU A 96 10.58 -20.26 -3.39
C GLU A 96 10.30 -20.00 -1.90
N ASP A 97 9.31 -19.16 -1.57
CA ASP A 97 8.81 -19.00 -0.20
C ASP A 97 7.99 -20.22 0.23
N GLY A 98 7.83 -20.41 1.53
CA GLY A 98 7.18 -21.60 2.07
C GLY A 98 7.28 -21.67 3.59
N PRO A 99 6.99 -22.85 4.18
CA PRO A 99 7.00 -22.99 5.62
C PRO A 99 8.42 -22.83 6.17
N PRO A 100 8.59 -22.49 7.47
CA PRO A 100 9.92 -22.25 8.07
C PRO A 100 10.95 -23.38 7.87
N SER A 101 10.48 -24.62 7.71
CA SER A 101 11.33 -25.79 7.51
C SER A 101 11.91 -25.94 6.10
N SER A 102 11.38 -25.23 5.10
CA SER A 102 11.75 -25.46 3.69
C SER A 102 11.71 -24.24 2.78
N GLY A 103 11.14 -23.11 3.21
CA GLY A 103 11.16 -21.86 2.43
C GLY A 103 12.59 -21.33 2.26
N SER A 104 12.91 -20.77 1.10
CA SER A 104 14.24 -20.23 0.82
C SER A 104 14.51 -18.95 1.65
N PRO A 105 15.64 -18.88 2.38
CA PRO A 105 16.07 -17.66 3.02
C PRO A 105 16.30 -16.50 2.04
N GLU A 106 16.75 -16.78 0.82
CA GLU A 106 16.95 -15.79 -0.24
C GLU A 106 15.62 -15.24 -0.76
N ALA A 107 14.60 -16.10 -0.90
CA ALA A 107 13.24 -15.67 -1.20
C ALA A 107 12.69 -14.76 -0.10
N ALA A 108 12.86 -15.16 1.17
CA ALA A 108 12.46 -14.33 2.31
C ALA A 108 13.19 -12.97 2.33
N ARG A 109 14.48 -12.93 1.97
CA ARG A 109 15.24 -11.69 1.83
C ARG A 109 14.65 -10.79 0.74
N ARG A 110 14.42 -11.30 -0.47
CA ARG A 110 13.84 -10.52 -1.59
C ARG A 110 12.46 -9.95 -1.22
N ILE A 111 11.63 -10.76 -0.55
CA ILE A 111 10.32 -10.34 -0.06
C ILE A 111 10.46 -9.23 0.98
N MET A 112 11.35 -9.39 1.96
CA MET A 112 11.57 -8.38 3.01
C MET A 112 12.11 -7.07 2.43
N ASP A 113 13.07 -7.16 1.50
CA ASP A 113 13.66 -6.00 0.83
C ASP A 113 12.59 -5.19 0.09
N THR A 114 11.65 -5.84 -0.60
CA THR A 114 10.58 -5.13 -1.32
C THR A 114 9.44 -4.69 -0.40
N ASN A 115 8.82 -5.65 0.31
CA ASN A 115 7.56 -5.44 1.02
C ASN A 115 7.73 -4.56 2.28
N PHE A 116 8.91 -4.60 2.90
CA PHE A 116 9.19 -3.85 4.12
C PHE A 116 10.23 -2.75 3.90
N VAL A 117 11.46 -3.09 3.51
CA VAL A 117 12.56 -2.10 3.41
C VAL A 117 12.24 -1.03 2.36
N GLY A 118 11.78 -1.45 1.17
CA GLY A 118 11.34 -0.55 0.12
C GLY A 118 10.16 0.32 0.54
N THR A 119 9.15 -0.27 1.19
CA THR A 119 8.00 0.47 1.73
C THR A 119 8.40 1.51 2.78
N LEU A 120 9.36 1.17 3.67
CA LEU A 120 9.93 2.09 4.64
C LEU A 120 10.63 3.25 3.92
N ALA A 121 11.45 2.96 2.92
CA ALA A 121 12.17 3.97 2.14
C ALA A 121 11.21 4.93 1.40
N VAL A 122 10.15 4.41 0.77
CA VAL A 122 9.10 5.24 0.16
C VAL A 122 8.44 6.12 1.21
N THR A 123 8.06 5.53 2.34
CA THR A 123 7.39 6.29 3.42
C THR A 123 8.29 7.42 3.92
N GLN A 124 9.58 7.16 4.14
CA GLN A 124 10.55 8.18 4.56
C GLN A 124 10.70 9.29 3.53
N ALA A 125 10.80 8.96 2.24
CA ALA A 125 10.97 9.93 1.17
C ALA A 125 9.72 10.82 0.98
N MET A 126 8.53 10.26 1.18
CA MET A 126 7.26 10.98 1.01
C MET A 126 6.79 11.71 2.28
N LEU A 127 7.30 11.35 3.46
CA LEU A 127 6.85 11.92 4.72
C LEU A 127 6.99 13.46 4.81
N PRO A 128 8.07 14.09 4.32
CA PRO A 128 8.17 15.55 4.28
C PRO A 128 7.04 16.21 3.48
N LEU A 129 6.59 15.58 2.39
CA LEU A 129 5.49 16.05 1.55
C LEU A 129 4.13 15.83 2.21
N LEU A 130 3.95 14.69 2.89
CA LEU A 130 2.75 14.37 3.67
C LEU A 130 2.53 15.34 4.83
N ARG A 131 3.61 15.80 5.47
CA ARG A 131 3.56 16.82 6.54
C ARG A 131 3.08 18.19 6.06
N GLN A 132 3.09 18.46 4.75
CA GLN A 132 2.50 19.67 4.18
C GLN A 132 0.99 19.56 3.96
N SER A 133 0.41 18.36 4.09
CA SER A 133 -1.02 18.16 3.97
C SER A 133 -1.76 18.58 5.25
N PRO A 134 -2.89 19.29 5.14
CA PRO A 134 -3.75 19.55 6.30
C PRO A 134 -4.39 18.27 6.86
N ALA A 135 -4.40 17.17 6.09
CA ALA A 135 -5.00 15.90 6.49
C ALA A 135 -4.29 14.72 5.77
N GLY A 136 -3.01 14.50 6.08
CA GLY A 136 -2.20 13.45 5.46
C GLY A 136 -2.69 12.04 5.79
N ARG A 137 -2.75 11.14 4.80
CA ARG A 137 -3.19 9.74 4.99
C ARG A 137 -2.16 8.78 4.45
N ILE A 138 -1.69 7.86 5.29
CA ILE A 138 -0.86 6.74 4.88
C ILE A 138 -1.66 5.46 5.05
N VAL A 139 -1.78 4.67 3.99
CA VAL A 139 -2.39 3.34 4.03
C VAL A 139 -1.36 2.32 3.60
N ASN A 140 -0.99 1.45 4.54
CA ASN A 140 -0.10 0.32 4.28
C ASN A 140 -0.95 -0.90 3.93
N LEU A 141 -0.83 -1.42 2.69
CA LEU A 141 -1.47 -2.67 2.31
C LEU A 141 -0.73 -3.82 2.97
N SER A 142 -1.18 -4.18 4.16
CA SER A 142 -0.71 -5.34 4.89
C SER A 142 -1.48 -6.60 4.43
N SER A 143 -1.51 -7.62 5.27
CA SER A 143 -2.33 -8.81 5.12
C SER A 143 -2.62 -9.34 6.51
N SER A 144 -3.81 -9.91 6.76
CA SER A 144 -4.11 -10.64 8.01
C SER A 144 -3.11 -11.77 8.27
N LEU A 145 -2.38 -12.24 7.24
CA LEU A 145 -1.21 -13.13 7.36
C LEU A 145 -0.02 -12.52 8.13
N GLY A 146 0.02 -11.20 8.31
CA GLY A 146 0.97 -10.51 9.18
C GLY A 146 0.56 -10.47 10.65
N SER A 147 -0.63 -10.97 11.01
CA SER A 147 -1.10 -11.04 12.40
C SER A 147 -0.46 -12.22 13.13
N LEU A 148 0.29 -11.97 14.19
CA LEU A 148 0.83 -13.06 15.00
C LEU A 148 -0.30 -13.83 15.70
N THR A 149 -1.34 -13.12 16.12
CA THR A 149 -2.52 -13.71 16.78
C THR A 149 -3.23 -14.70 15.86
N LEU A 150 -3.54 -14.30 14.61
CA LEU A 150 -4.24 -15.17 13.66
C LEU A 150 -3.37 -16.32 13.15
N ASN A 151 -2.06 -16.14 13.04
CA ASN A 151 -1.14 -17.22 12.67
C ASN A 151 -0.91 -18.21 13.82
N GLY A 152 -1.10 -17.78 15.07
CA GLY A 152 -0.95 -18.60 16.27
C GLY A 152 -2.20 -19.43 16.64
N ASP A 153 -3.37 -19.10 16.08
CA ASP A 153 -4.65 -19.73 16.39
C ASP A 153 -5.01 -20.85 15.39
N PRO A 154 -5.03 -22.13 15.78
CA PRO A 154 -5.41 -23.24 14.89
C PRO A 154 -6.83 -23.18 14.31
N SER A 155 -7.72 -22.36 14.87
CA SER A 155 -9.08 -22.16 14.37
C SER A 155 -9.18 -21.07 13.29
N SER A 156 -8.14 -20.25 13.13
CA SER A 156 -8.07 -19.19 12.14
C SER A 156 -7.90 -19.74 10.72
N THR A 157 -8.58 -19.12 9.76
CA THR A 157 -8.43 -19.44 8.32
C THR A 157 -7.02 -19.14 7.80
N TYR A 158 -6.28 -18.27 8.48
CA TYR A 158 -4.90 -17.89 8.12
C TYR A 158 -3.86 -18.89 8.63
N TYR A 159 -4.19 -19.73 9.62
CA TYR A 159 -3.26 -20.66 10.27
C TYR A 159 -2.56 -21.64 9.31
N ALA A 160 -3.26 -22.04 8.25
CA ALA A 160 -2.75 -22.99 7.27
C ALA A 160 -1.76 -22.38 6.27
N VAL A 161 -1.72 -21.05 6.13
CA VAL A 161 -0.88 -20.36 5.14
C VAL A 161 0.47 -20.04 5.75
N ARG A 162 1.46 -20.90 5.48
CA ARG A 162 2.80 -20.83 6.07
C ARG A 162 3.81 -20.33 5.05
N LEU A 163 3.77 -19.04 4.73
CA LEU A 163 4.76 -18.37 3.85
C LEU A 163 5.68 -17.53 4.74
N ILE A 164 6.86 -18.04 5.07
CA ILE A 164 7.71 -17.44 6.11
C ILE A 164 8.17 -16.04 5.73
N GLY A 165 8.58 -15.82 4.48
CA GLY A 165 9.00 -14.51 3.99
C GLY A 165 7.84 -13.52 3.95
N TYR A 166 6.72 -13.92 3.34
CA TYR A 166 5.56 -13.05 3.18
C TYR A 166 4.92 -12.67 4.53
N ASN A 167 4.59 -13.65 5.37
CA ASN A 167 3.93 -13.40 6.66
C ASN A 167 4.81 -12.50 7.53
N ALA A 168 6.13 -12.77 7.59
CA ALA A 168 7.07 -11.94 8.33
C ALA A 168 7.15 -10.51 7.77
N SER A 169 7.15 -10.33 6.45
CA SER A 169 7.18 -9.00 5.84
C SER A 169 5.92 -8.17 6.14
N LYS A 170 4.75 -8.81 6.23
CA LYS A 170 3.48 -8.15 6.57
C LYS A 170 3.38 -7.87 8.08
N ALA A 171 3.95 -8.72 8.93
CA ALA A 171 4.13 -8.42 10.35
C ALA A 171 5.09 -7.22 10.57
N ALA A 172 6.18 -7.14 9.81
CA ALA A 172 7.09 -6.00 9.86
C ALA A 172 6.42 -4.70 9.38
N LEU A 173 5.60 -4.77 8.33
CA LEU A 173 4.81 -3.63 7.86
C LEU A 173 3.74 -3.17 8.89
N ASN A 174 3.17 -4.11 9.63
CA ASN A 174 2.31 -3.82 10.78
C ASN A 174 3.09 -3.07 11.88
N MET A 175 4.30 -3.53 12.21
CA MET A 175 5.16 -2.85 13.19
C MET A 175 5.54 -1.43 12.74
N LEU A 176 5.83 -1.24 11.45
CA LEU A 176 6.05 0.10 10.88
C LEU A 176 4.85 1.01 11.11
N THR A 177 3.63 0.52 10.86
CA THR A 177 2.40 1.27 11.09
C THR A 177 2.23 1.68 12.54
N VAL A 178 2.41 0.76 13.49
CA VAL A 178 2.30 1.04 14.93
C VAL A 178 3.30 2.10 15.36
N THR A 179 4.56 1.95 14.95
CA THR A 179 5.64 2.87 15.34
C THR A 179 5.45 4.25 14.72
N LEU A 180 5.08 4.31 13.45
CA LEU A 180 4.88 5.57 12.74
C LEU A 180 3.62 6.30 13.23
N ALA A 181 2.56 5.57 13.63
CA ALA A 181 1.38 6.18 14.23
C ALA A 181 1.71 6.90 15.55
N GLU A 182 2.61 6.33 16.36
CA GLU A 182 3.10 6.98 17.57
C GLU A 182 3.97 8.20 17.24
N GLU A 183 4.90 8.07 16.30
CA GLU A 183 5.75 9.19 15.87
C GLU A 183 4.94 10.39 15.36
N LEU A 184 3.84 10.12 14.65
CA LEU A 184 2.98 11.14 14.05
C LEU A 184 1.87 11.64 14.99
N ARG A 185 1.84 11.18 16.25
CA ARG A 185 0.88 11.63 17.25
C ARG A 185 0.96 13.15 17.44
N GLY A 186 -0.18 13.83 17.31
CA GLY A 186 -0.27 15.29 17.39
C GLY A 186 0.02 16.04 16.08
N THR A 187 0.26 15.32 14.98
CA THR A 187 0.34 15.89 13.63
C THR A 187 -0.99 15.68 12.87
N SER A 188 -1.11 16.26 11.68
CA SER A 188 -2.25 16.05 10.76
C SER A 188 -2.21 14.72 10.00
N VAL A 189 -1.11 13.97 10.12
CA VAL A 189 -0.86 12.75 9.34
C VAL A 189 -1.26 11.53 10.18
N VAL A 190 -2.08 10.65 9.60
CA VAL A 190 -2.44 9.36 10.20
C VAL A 190 -2.01 8.21 9.32
N VAL A 191 -1.74 7.06 9.94
CA VAL A 191 -1.28 5.85 9.25
C VAL A 191 -2.02 4.62 9.74
N ASN A 192 -2.45 3.74 8.83
CA ASN A 192 -3.14 2.50 9.17
C ASN A 192 -2.69 1.35 8.25
N SER A 193 -2.75 0.13 8.79
CA SER A 193 -2.57 -1.11 8.04
C SER A 193 -3.94 -1.62 7.58
N VAL A 194 -4.04 -2.00 6.30
CA VAL A 194 -5.25 -2.57 5.71
C VAL A 194 -4.92 -3.91 5.06
N SER A 195 -5.62 -4.97 5.46
CA SER A 195 -5.70 -6.20 4.68
C SER A 195 -6.85 -6.10 3.68
N PRO A 196 -6.59 -6.24 2.36
CA PRO A 196 -7.63 -6.10 1.34
C PRO A 196 -8.52 -7.35 1.18
N GLY A 197 -8.34 -8.38 2.02
CA GLY A 197 -8.95 -9.70 1.84
C GLY A 197 -8.25 -10.55 0.78
N PHE A 198 -8.86 -11.68 0.42
CA PHE A 198 -8.27 -12.65 -0.52
C PHE A 198 -8.69 -12.35 -1.97
N VAL A 199 -7.98 -11.40 -2.58
CA VAL A 199 -8.31 -10.82 -3.90
C VAL A 199 -7.68 -11.57 -5.06
N LYS A 200 -8.41 -11.76 -6.15
CA LYS A 200 -7.91 -12.32 -7.42
C LYS A 200 -6.92 -11.36 -8.07
N THR A 201 -5.63 -11.68 -7.98
CA THR A 201 -4.57 -10.87 -8.62
C THR A 201 -3.45 -11.77 -9.12
N ASP A 202 -2.60 -11.25 -10.01
CA ASP A 202 -1.40 -11.97 -10.44
C ASP A 202 -0.48 -12.37 -9.26
N LEU A 203 -0.53 -11.63 -8.15
CA LEU A 203 0.30 -11.89 -6.97
C LEU A 203 0.08 -13.31 -6.44
N ASN A 204 -1.17 -13.76 -6.40
CA ASN A 204 -1.56 -15.09 -5.92
C ASN A 204 -1.98 -16.04 -7.05
N GLY A 205 -1.59 -15.76 -8.28
CA GLY A 205 -1.98 -16.57 -9.44
C GLY A 205 -3.50 -16.61 -9.68
N ASN A 206 -4.22 -15.54 -9.32
CA ASN A 206 -5.68 -15.40 -9.46
C ASN A 206 -6.50 -16.43 -8.66
N THR A 207 -5.97 -16.93 -7.54
CA THR A 207 -6.64 -17.89 -6.66
C THR A 207 -7.59 -17.28 -5.63
N GLY A 208 -7.64 -15.94 -5.56
CA GLY A 208 -8.53 -15.20 -4.65
C GLY A 208 -10.02 -15.46 -4.88
N ILE A 209 -10.84 -15.06 -3.91
CA ILE A 209 -12.31 -15.12 -4.00
C ILE A 209 -12.95 -13.75 -4.26
N MET A 210 -12.28 -12.67 -3.87
CA MET A 210 -12.73 -11.29 -4.06
C MET A 210 -12.22 -10.70 -5.38
N THR A 211 -12.95 -9.74 -5.93
CA THR A 211 -12.48 -8.97 -7.10
C THR A 211 -11.55 -7.82 -6.68
N PRO A 212 -10.70 -7.28 -7.58
CA PRO A 212 -9.93 -6.07 -7.31
C PRO A 212 -10.79 -4.91 -6.81
N GLU A 213 -11.99 -4.73 -7.39
CA GLU A 213 -12.95 -3.68 -7.04
C GLU A 213 -13.36 -3.80 -5.56
N GLU A 214 -13.63 -5.02 -5.09
CA GLU A 214 -13.95 -5.29 -3.69
C GLU A 214 -12.75 -5.05 -2.78
N GLY A 215 -11.57 -5.54 -3.18
CA GLY A 215 -10.33 -5.43 -2.40
C GLY A 215 -9.82 -4.00 -2.21
N ALA A 216 -10.11 -3.10 -3.16
CA ALA A 216 -9.71 -1.70 -3.08
C ALA A 216 -10.61 -0.82 -2.19
N ARG A 217 -11.84 -1.28 -1.88
CA ARG A 217 -12.81 -0.47 -1.10
C ARG A 217 -12.26 -0.06 0.27
N LEU A 218 -11.62 -0.98 0.99
CA LEU A 218 -11.13 -0.71 2.33
C LEU A 218 -9.90 0.21 2.34
N PRO A 219 -8.88 0.01 1.47
CA PRO A 219 -7.81 1.00 1.28
C PRO A 219 -8.32 2.40 0.94
N VAL A 220 -9.27 2.50 0.01
CA VAL A 220 -9.89 3.78 -0.40
C VAL A 220 -10.64 4.43 0.76
N LYS A 221 -11.41 3.65 1.53
CA LYS A 221 -12.10 4.15 2.73
C LYS A 221 -11.11 4.78 3.72
N TYR A 222 -9.99 4.11 4.01
CA TYR A 222 -8.97 4.62 4.94
C TYR A 222 -8.20 5.82 4.39
N ALA A 223 -7.98 5.86 3.08
CA ALA A 223 -7.38 6.99 2.37
C ALA A 223 -8.25 8.26 2.37
N LEU A 224 -9.56 8.10 2.53
CA LEU A 224 -10.53 9.20 2.46
C LEU A 224 -11.10 9.61 3.84
N LEU A 225 -10.58 9.08 4.95
CA LEU A 225 -11.02 9.46 6.29
C LEU A 225 -10.85 10.97 6.56
N GLY A 226 -11.85 11.59 7.19
CA GLY A 226 -11.88 13.02 7.56
C GLY A 226 -10.95 13.38 8.71
N GLU A 227 -11.05 14.60 9.27
CA GLU A 227 -10.11 15.15 10.27
C GLU A 227 -9.99 14.29 11.54
N ASP A 228 -11.07 13.65 11.99
CA ASP A 228 -11.08 12.72 13.14
C ASP A 228 -10.65 11.28 12.77
N ALA A 229 -9.74 11.14 11.81
CA ALA A 229 -9.30 9.84 11.34
C ALA A 229 -8.57 9.06 12.44
N VAL A 230 -8.90 7.77 12.54
CA VAL A 230 -8.13 6.84 13.36
C VAL A 230 -6.70 6.68 12.80
N SER A 231 -5.73 6.50 13.69
CA SER A 231 -4.33 6.18 13.36
C SER A 231 -3.89 4.97 14.15
N GLY A 232 -2.98 4.16 13.60
CA GLY A 232 -2.45 2.98 14.25
C GLY A 232 -3.46 1.83 14.37
N SER A 233 -4.36 1.67 13.39
CA SER A 233 -5.26 0.52 13.30
C SER A 233 -4.75 -0.53 12.30
N PHE A 234 -5.19 -1.78 12.52
CA PHE A 234 -5.10 -2.86 11.56
C PHE A 234 -6.50 -3.41 11.29
N VAL A 235 -6.90 -3.41 10.02
CA VAL A 235 -8.25 -3.79 9.63
C VAL A 235 -8.28 -4.71 8.41
N GLU A 236 -9.36 -5.46 8.31
CA GLU A 236 -9.75 -6.29 7.17
C GLU A 236 -11.24 -6.11 6.87
N PRO A 237 -11.81 -6.73 5.81
CA PRO A 237 -13.21 -6.52 5.44
C PRO A 237 -14.22 -6.75 6.58
N ASP A 238 -13.92 -7.69 7.49
CA ASP A 238 -14.78 -8.04 8.63
C ASP A 238 -14.58 -7.14 9.87
N GLY A 239 -13.66 -6.16 9.81
CA GLY A 239 -13.45 -5.17 10.86
C GLY A 239 -12.01 -5.10 11.36
N ASN A 240 -11.85 -4.94 12.67
CA ASN A 240 -10.53 -4.86 13.29
C ASN A 240 -9.84 -6.23 13.30
N THR A 241 -8.59 -6.24 12.87
CA THR A 241 -7.72 -7.42 12.86
C THR A 241 -6.74 -7.30 14.01
N PRO A 242 -6.50 -8.37 14.80
CA PRO A 242 -5.46 -8.34 15.82
C PRO A 242 -4.07 -8.25 15.17
N TRP A 243 -3.13 -7.58 15.83
CA TRP A 243 -1.73 -7.56 15.42
C TRP A 243 -1.06 -8.94 15.48
#